data_AF-A0A9D6FTF6-F1
#
_entry.id   AF-A0A9D6FTF6-F1
#
_cell.length_a   1.000
_cell.length_b   1.000
_cell.length_c   1.000
_cell.angle_alpha   90.00
_cell.angle_beta   90.00
_cell.angle_gamma   90.00
#
_symmetry.space_group_name_H-M   'P 1'
#
loop_
_entity.id
_entity.type
_entity.pdbx_description
1 polymer ?
#
loop_
_entity_poly.entity_id
_entity_poly.type
_entity_poly.pdbx_seq_one_letter_code
_entity_poly.pdbx_strand_id
1 'polypeptide(L)'
;MPKGRVFQLDTDLDNLYAGLEDLGIGPRYAGEIRKGQWYVELGGPKHQYKSYQTMEVMRSPEDVVDGRVEIVGPELNEIPVETSLPFCLHVRAWGPELQEDLTEFVERGTFLALLFMEGWGIVGARDMIWLRVSKEVAPRMSFLKMAQAIRASTISLCPIVEKMEIKWVIATPEVGGRELIAAMMAEIKPKWEALDARTKGLSDEEVDTFYGCTICKMIAPNHACIITPGLVPYCGILSYFAAKAMYAVDPYGYVFEVPRGQTIDLVAGRYTGVDDTIWDRSDHKHKIFHLHSCIKYPTTN
;
A
#
# COMPACT_ATOMS: atom_id res chain seq x y z
N MET A 1 -2.05 24.39 9.95
CA MET A 1 -0.87 23.52 9.71
C MET A 1 0.32 24.42 9.33
N PRO A 2 1.51 24.21 9.89
CA PRO A 2 2.70 24.99 9.52
C PRO A 2 3.11 24.72 8.07
N LYS A 3 3.85 25.67 7.46
CA LYS A 3 4.37 25.51 6.09
C LYS A 3 5.48 24.46 6.08
N GLY A 4 5.39 23.48 5.18
CA GLY A 4 6.43 22.46 5.01
C GLY A 4 7.64 22.97 4.22
N ARG A 5 8.76 22.26 4.36
CA ARG A 5 9.89 22.36 3.44
C ARG A 5 9.50 21.71 2.12
N VAL A 6 9.73 22.41 1.01
CA VAL A 6 9.40 21.91 -0.33
C VAL A 6 10.69 21.59 -1.06
N PHE A 7 10.73 20.41 -1.67
CA PHE A 7 11.82 19.88 -2.46
C PHE A 7 11.29 19.51 -3.85
N GLN A 8 12.21 19.44 -4.81
CA GLN A 8 11.95 18.99 -6.17
C GLN A 8 12.89 17.82 -6.45
N LEU A 9 12.32 16.64 -6.68
CA LEU A 9 13.05 15.48 -7.14
C LEU A 9 13.41 15.62 -8.62
N ASP A 10 14.46 14.92 -9.03
CA ASP A 10 14.71 14.69 -10.45
C ASP A 10 13.56 13.85 -11.02
N THR A 11 12.99 14.34 -12.12
CA THR A 11 11.86 13.70 -12.80
C THR A 11 12.31 12.81 -13.94
N ASP A 12 13.59 12.87 -14.33
CA ASP A 12 14.17 11.99 -15.35
C ASP A 12 14.10 10.52 -14.90
N LEU A 13 13.60 9.66 -15.78
CA LEU A 13 13.40 8.24 -15.51
C LEU A 13 14.74 7.51 -15.35
N ASP A 14 15.81 8.00 -15.97
CA ASP A 14 17.16 7.43 -15.82
C ASP A 14 17.76 7.72 -14.43
N ASN A 15 17.24 8.72 -13.73
CA ASN A 15 17.75 9.19 -12.42
C ASN A 15 16.82 8.85 -11.25
N LEU A 16 15.79 8.01 -11.43
CA LEU A 16 14.80 7.70 -10.38
C LEU A 16 15.43 7.28 -9.05
N TYR A 17 16.50 6.49 -9.11
CA TYR A 17 17.19 5.95 -7.93
C TYR A 17 18.53 6.64 -7.63
N ALA A 18 18.89 7.70 -8.37
CA ALA A 18 20.16 8.39 -8.18
C ALA A 18 20.27 8.96 -6.76
N GLY A 19 21.39 8.72 -6.07
CA GLY A 19 21.61 9.14 -4.69
C GLY A 19 21.03 8.20 -3.62
N LEU A 20 20.45 7.06 -4.03
CA LEU A 20 20.00 5.98 -3.13
C LEU A 20 20.94 4.77 -3.12
N GLU A 21 22.12 4.86 -3.75
CA GLU A 21 23.05 3.73 -3.94
C GLU A 21 23.65 3.22 -2.64
N ASP A 22 23.64 4.04 -1.59
CA ASP A 22 24.08 3.64 -0.27
C ASP A 22 23.05 2.75 0.45
N LEU A 23 21.78 2.74 0.01
CA LEU A 23 20.67 2.02 0.64
C LEU A 23 20.28 0.77 -0.15
N GLY A 24 19.98 -0.30 0.57
CA GLY A 24 19.38 -1.48 -0.03
C GLY A 24 17.92 -1.25 -0.43
N ILE A 25 17.54 -1.64 -1.65
CA ILE A 25 16.15 -1.64 -2.12
C ILE A 25 15.83 -3.00 -2.73
N GLY A 26 14.81 -3.67 -2.22
CA GLY A 26 14.27 -4.88 -2.81
C GLY A 26 13.68 -5.88 -1.80
N PRO A 27 13.09 -6.99 -2.28
CA PRO A 27 12.37 -7.95 -1.44
C PRO A 27 13.19 -8.55 -0.29
N ARG A 28 14.52 -8.64 -0.45
CA ARG A 28 15.46 -9.08 0.59
C ARG A 28 15.38 -8.25 1.87
N TYR A 29 15.03 -6.98 1.76
CA TYR A 29 15.01 -6.04 2.87
C TYR A 29 13.65 -5.97 3.56
N ALA A 30 12.63 -6.67 3.06
CA ALA A 30 11.35 -6.81 3.73
C ALA A 30 11.56 -7.49 5.09
N GLY A 31 11.15 -6.82 6.16
CA GLY A 31 11.30 -7.35 7.51
C GLY A 31 10.74 -6.47 8.61
N GLU A 32 10.69 -7.03 9.81
CA GLU A 32 10.22 -6.33 11.00
C GLU A 32 11.38 -5.75 11.81
N ILE A 33 11.20 -4.51 12.27
CA ILE A 33 12.15 -3.83 13.17
C ILE A 33 11.66 -4.00 14.60
N ARG A 34 12.46 -4.64 15.46
CA ARG A 34 12.07 -4.94 16.84
C ARG A 34 12.21 -3.72 17.75
N LYS A 35 11.57 -3.78 18.92
CA LYS A 35 11.75 -2.78 19.99
C LYS A 35 13.24 -2.69 20.36
N GLY A 36 13.77 -1.47 20.45
CA GLY A 36 15.19 -1.19 20.72
C GLY A 36 16.07 -1.11 19.47
N GLN A 37 15.60 -1.57 18.31
CA GLN A 37 16.30 -1.42 17.03
C GLN A 37 15.83 -0.20 16.23
N TRP A 38 14.63 0.30 16.50
CA TRP A 38 14.05 1.44 15.79
C TRP A 38 14.66 2.76 16.25
N TYR A 39 14.90 3.66 15.29
CA TYR A 39 15.28 5.05 15.48
C TYR A 39 14.04 5.93 15.66
N VAL A 40 13.07 5.80 14.76
CA VAL A 40 11.76 6.45 14.86
C VAL A 40 10.65 5.42 14.63
N GLU A 41 9.53 5.63 15.30
CA GLU A 41 8.31 4.85 15.16
C GLU A 41 7.17 5.78 14.77
N LEU A 42 6.56 5.59 13.61
CA LEU A 42 5.51 6.46 13.11
C LEU A 42 4.15 5.75 13.14
N GLY A 43 3.16 6.38 13.79
CA GLY A 43 1.81 5.82 13.93
C GLY A 43 1.71 4.66 14.91
N GLY A 44 0.85 3.69 14.61
CA GLY A 44 0.61 2.53 15.46
C GLY A 44 -0.10 2.83 16.80
N PRO A 45 -0.07 1.87 17.75
CA PRO A 45 -0.89 1.92 18.96
C PRO A 45 -0.64 3.12 19.88
N LYS A 46 0.61 3.63 19.94
CA LYS A 46 0.97 4.77 20.81
C LYS A 46 0.23 6.05 20.45
N HIS A 47 -0.19 6.17 19.19
CA HIS A 47 -0.95 7.30 18.69
C HIS A 47 -2.42 6.96 18.45
N GLN A 48 -2.92 5.88 19.06
CA GLN A 48 -4.30 5.41 18.91
C GLN A 48 -4.69 5.16 17.45
N TYR A 49 -3.73 4.72 16.62
CA TYR A 49 -3.91 4.58 15.17
C TYR A 49 -4.43 5.87 14.50
N LYS A 50 -4.04 7.04 15.01
CA LYS A 50 -4.25 8.34 14.38
C LYS A 50 -3.07 8.68 13.46
N SER A 51 -2.85 7.86 12.45
CA SER A 51 -1.86 8.08 11.40
C SER A 51 -2.31 7.39 10.14
N TYR A 52 -2.05 7.98 8.98
CA TYR A 52 -2.55 7.38 7.75
C TYR A 52 -1.63 7.58 6.56
N GLN A 53 -1.78 6.66 5.62
CA GLN A 53 -1.32 6.85 4.25
C GLN A 53 -2.56 6.99 3.35
N THR A 54 -2.48 7.87 2.36
CA THR A 54 -3.50 7.96 1.32
C THR A 54 -2.86 8.23 -0.04
N MET A 55 -3.48 7.67 -1.07
CA MET A 55 -3.20 7.94 -2.47
C MET A 55 -4.44 8.60 -3.08
N GLU A 56 -4.25 9.66 -3.85
CA GLU A 56 -5.31 10.27 -4.66
C GLU A 56 -4.90 10.34 -6.12
N VAL A 57 -5.77 9.82 -6.99
CA VAL A 57 -5.68 10.04 -8.44
C VAL A 57 -6.31 11.39 -8.76
N MET A 58 -5.50 12.31 -9.26
CA MET A 58 -5.95 13.64 -9.67
C MET A 58 -6.51 13.61 -11.09
N ARG A 59 -7.42 14.53 -11.38
CA ARG A 59 -8.07 14.62 -12.71
C ARG A 59 -7.34 15.57 -13.66
N SER A 60 -6.68 16.59 -13.11
CA SER A 60 -5.99 17.63 -13.89
C SER A 60 -4.47 17.55 -13.71
N PRO A 61 -3.67 17.69 -14.78
CA PRO A 61 -2.21 17.72 -14.67
C PRO A 61 -1.67 18.95 -13.93
N GLU A 62 -2.49 19.99 -13.72
CA GLU A 62 -2.16 21.20 -12.96
C GLU A 62 -2.28 21.01 -11.46
N ASP A 63 -3.04 19.99 -11.01
CA ASP A 63 -3.25 19.70 -9.60
C ASP A 63 -2.06 18.97 -8.96
N VAL A 64 -1.11 18.50 -9.79
CA VAL A 64 0.09 17.75 -9.41
C VAL A 64 1.33 18.37 -10.04
N VAL A 65 2.29 18.72 -9.20
CA VAL A 65 3.63 19.12 -9.64
C VAL A 65 4.54 17.90 -9.56
N ASP A 66 4.91 17.32 -10.69
CA ASP A 66 5.72 16.08 -10.69
C ASP A 66 7.05 16.27 -9.96
N GLY A 67 7.42 15.28 -9.16
CA GLY A 67 8.64 15.27 -8.34
C GLY A 67 8.58 16.20 -7.13
N ARG A 68 7.49 16.93 -6.90
CA ARG A 68 7.37 17.78 -5.72
C ARG A 68 7.25 16.94 -4.45
N VAL A 69 8.06 17.27 -3.44
CA VAL A 69 7.99 16.67 -2.11
C VAL A 69 7.81 17.77 -1.07
N GLU A 70 6.80 17.66 -0.21
CA GLU A 70 6.60 18.55 0.93
C GLU A 70 6.77 17.80 2.25
N ILE A 71 7.62 18.31 3.14
CA ILE A 71 7.85 17.74 4.47
C ILE A 71 7.44 18.78 5.52
N VAL A 72 6.32 18.52 6.18
CA VAL A 72 5.81 19.31 7.30
C VAL A 72 6.26 18.68 8.61
N GLY A 73 7.01 19.42 9.42
CA GLY A 73 7.63 18.91 10.64
C GLY A 73 9.11 18.55 10.45
N PRO A 74 9.72 17.84 11.42
CA PRO A 74 11.13 17.52 11.40
C PRO A 74 11.47 16.49 10.32
N GLU A 75 12.70 16.57 9.84
CA GLU A 75 13.35 15.55 9.02
C GLU A 75 13.87 14.43 9.92
N LEU A 76 14.16 13.25 9.38
CA LEU A 76 14.56 12.08 10.17
C LEU A 76 15.74 12.35 11.11
N ASN A 77 16.75 13.08 10.64
CA ASN A 77 17.94 13.44 11.42
C ASN A 77 17.70 14.52 12.48
N GLU A 78 16.55 15.18 12.46
CA GLU A 78 16.13 16.19 13.45
C GLU A 78 15.29 15.56 14.57
N ILE A 79 14.90 14.29 14.42
CA ILE A 79 14.10 13.55 15.40
C ILE A 79 15.04 12.88 16.41
N PRO A 80 14.81 13.02 17.72
CA PRO A 80 15.59 12.28 18.72
C PRO A 80 15.44 10.77 18.53
N VAL A 81 16.52 10.02 18.79
CA VAL A 81 16.52 8.56 18.75
C VAL A 81 15.45 7.99 19.68
N GLU A 82 14.77 6.94 19.24
CA GLU A 82 13.68 6.30 19.95
C GLU A 82 12.46 7.21 20.22
N THR A 83 12.14 8.10 19.28
CA THR A 83 10.91 8.91 19.31
C THR A 83 9.76 8.27 18.54
N SER A 84 8.55 8.31 19.11
CA SER A 84 7.33 7.91 18.39
C SER A 84 6.46 9.10 18.06
N LEU A 85 6.07 9.25 16.79
CA LEU A 85 5.28 10.39 16.29
C LEU A 85 4.08 9.94 15.46
N PRO A 86 2.94 10.65 15.51
CA PRO A 86 1.87 10.48 14.55
C PRO A 86 2.28 11.09 13.20
N PHE A 87 1.81 10.51 12.11
CA PHE A 87 2.18 10.97 10.77
C PHE A 87 1.04 10.87 9.75
N CYS A 88 1.22 11.58 8.64
CA CYS A 88 0.48 11.37 7.41
C CYS A 88 1.45 11.28 6.23
N LEU A 89 1.23 10.29 5.37
CA LEU A 89 1.84 10.19 4.04
C LEU A 89 0.74 10.36 3.00
N HIS A 90 0.72 11.51 2.32
CA HIS A 90 -0.25 11.81 1.28
C HIS A 90 0.47 11.85 -0.06
N VAL A 91 0.07 10.97 -0.95
CA VAL A 91 0.56 10.92 -2.32
C VAL A 91 -0.55 11.33 -3.29
N ARG A 92 -0.23 12.18 -4.25
CA ARG A 92 -1.13 12.56 -5.34
C ARG A 92 -0.47 12.20 -6.67
N ALA A 93 -1.19 11.51 -7.52
CA ALA A 93 -0.70 11.02 -8.80
C ALA A 93 -1.64 11.43 -9.93
N TRP A 94 -1.09 11.65 -11.10
CA TRP A 94 -1.84 11.96 -12.31
C TRP A 94 -1.21 11.25 -13.51
N GLY A 95 -2.05 10.87 -14.46
CA GLY A 95 -1.69 10.41 -15.79
C GLY A 95 -2.92 10.48 -16.69
N PRO A 96 -2.75 10.64 -18.01
CA PRO A 96 -3.89 10.77 -18.93
C PRO A 96 -4.77 9.52 -18.95
N GLU A 97 -4.17 8.34 -18.71
CA GLU A 97 -4.84 7.04 -18.66
C GLU A 97 -5.08 6.54 -17.23
N LEU A 98 -4.68 7.33 -16.21
CA LEU A 98 -4.80 6.93 -14.81
C LEU A 98 -6.23 7.16 -14.30
N GLN A 99 -6.97 6.07 -14.18
CA GLN A 99 -8.34 6.08 -13.68
C GLN A 99 -8.40 5.98 -12.15
N GLU A 100 -9.49 6.47 -11.55
CA GLU A 100 -9.69 6.50 -10.09
C GLU A 100 -9.77 5.10 -9.47
N ASP A 101 -10.19 4.09 -10.23
CA ASP A 101 -10.21 2.68 -9.80
C ASP A 101 -8.82 2.04 -9.70
N LEU A 102 -7.78 2.68 -10.26
CA LEU A 102 -6.38 2.28 -10.10
C LEU A 102 -5.72 2.91 -8.87
N THR A 103 -6.44 3.67 -8.04
CA THR A 103 -5.90 4.29 -6.82
C THR A 103 -5.18 3.26 -5.93
N GLU A 104 -5.77 2.09 -5.71
CA GLU A 104 -5.18 1.02 -4.87
C GLU A 104 -3.97 0.35 -5.53
N PHE A 105 -3.87 0.40 -6.87
CA PHE A 105 -2.67 -0.05 -7.60
C PHE A 105 -1.50 0.89 -7.38
N VAL A 106 -1.75 2.21 -7.50
CA VAL A 106 -0.73 3.23 -7.25
C VAL A 106 -0.32 3.24 -5.77
N GLU A 107 -1.29 3.07 -4.84
CA GLU A 107 -1.02 2.91 -3.41
C GLU A 107 -0.09 1.72 -3.14
N ARG A 108 -0.21 0.63 -3.91
CA ARG A 108 0.70 -0.51 -3.79
C ARG A 108 2.14 -0.13 -4.08
N GLY A 109 2.39 0.72 -5.07
CA GLY A 109 3.73 1.21 -5.40
C GLY A 109 4.40 1.91 -4.21
N THR A 110 3.61 2.69 -3.46
CA THR A 110 4.04 3.37 -2.23
C THR A 110 4.30 2.37 -1.11
N PHE A 111 3.42 1.39 -0.93
CA PHE A 111 3.57 0.34 0.08
C PHE A 111 4.83 -0.51 -0.16
N LEU A 112 5.11 -0.87 -1.41
CA LEU A 112 6.30 -1.66 -1.77
C LEU A 112 7.60 -0.89 -1.50
N ALA A 113 7.64 0.42 -1.76
CA ALA A 113 8.80 1.23 -1.42
C ALA A 113 9.09 1.21 0.09
N LEU A 114 8.05 1.37 0.92
CA LEU A 114 8.17 1.32 2.38
C LEU A 114 8.57 -0.07 2.87
N LEU A 115 8.08 -1.13 2.23
CA LEU A 115 8.36 -2.52 2.59
C LEU A 115 9.76 -2.98 2.17
N PHE A 116 10.25 -2.54 1.01
CA PHE A 116 11.50 -3.03 0.41
C PHE A 116 12.71 -2.16 0.67
N MET A 117 12.54 -1.02 1.32
CA MET A 117 13.65 -0.18 1.71
C MET A 117 14.37 -0.77 2.91
N GLU A 118 15.69 -0.89 2.79
CA GLU A 118 16.58 -1.29 3.88
C GLU A 118 16.28 -0.49 5.15
N GLY A 119 16.07 -1.22 6.25
CA GLY A 119 15.84 -0.62 7.56
C GLY A 119 14.52 0.13 7.69
N TRP A 120 13.55 -0.10 6.82
CA TRP A 120 12.15 0.28 7.03
C TRP A 120 11.28 -0.95 7.29
N GLY A 121 10.31 -0.79 8.18
CA GLY A 121 9.28 -1.78 8.44
C GLY A 121 7.92 -1.12 8.37
N ILE A 122 6.96 -1.80 7.74
CA ILE A 122 5.58 -1.37 7.57
C ILE A 122 4.64 -2.50 7.95
N VAL A 123 3.62 -2.18 8.74
CA VAL A 123 2.46 -3.04 8.97
C VAL A 123 1.18 -2.21 8.97
N GLY A 124 0.05 -2.86 8.70
CA GLY A 124 -1.25 -2.19 8.56
C GLY A 124 -1.42 -1.49 7.20
N ALA A 125 -2.60 -0.91 7.00
CA ALA A 125 -3.00 -0.20 5.78
C ALA A 125 -3.84 1.02 6.14
N ARG A 126 -3.96 1.99 5.23
CA ARG A 126 -4.73 3.23 5.39
C ARG A 126 -4.45 3.91 6.74
N ASP A 127 -5.43 4.00 7.64
CA ASP A 127 -5.36 4.64 8.97
C ASP A 127 -4.81 3.73 10.09
N MET A 128 -4.56 2.46 9.79
CA MET A 128 -3.93 1.51 10.72
C MET A 128 -2.43 1.34 10.44
N ILE A 129 -1.87 2.16 9.54
CA ILE A 129 -0.47 2.08 9.15
C ILE A 129 0.47 2.36 10.32
N TRP A 130 1.53 1.55 10.39
CA TRP A 130 2.55 1.65 11.41
C TRP A 130 3.92 1.43 10.77
N LEU A 131 4.76 2.45 10.86
CA LEU A 131 6.11 2.45 10.29
C LEU A 131 7.17 2.44 11.38
N ARG A 132 8.28 1.80 11.10
CA ARG A 132 9.53 1.93 11.87
C ARG A 132 10.69 2.17 10.91
N VAL A 133 11.65 2.98 11.35
CA VAL A 133 12.95 3.13 10.68
C VAL A 133 14.03 2.65 11.64
N SER A 134 14.99 1.86 11.16
CA SER A 134 16.06 1.25 11.96
C SER A 134 17.15 2.28 12.30
N LYS A 135 17.76 2.13 13.49
CA LYS A 135 18.96 2.88 13.89
C LYS A 135 20.13 2.69 12.93
N GLU A 136 20.20 1.54 12.26
CA GLU A 136 21.27 1.18 11.34
C GLU A 136 21.29 2.08 10.09
N VAL A 137 20.11 2.38 9.52
CA VAL A 137 20.00 3.17 8.29
C VAL A 137 19.76 4.65 8.54
N ALA A 138 19.32 5.03 9.75
CA ALA A 138 18.98 6.42 10.08
C ALA A 138 20.06 7.45 9.70
N PRO A 139 21.38 7.20 9.83
CA PRO A 139 22.42 8.16 9.41
C PRO A 139 22.47 8.42 7.90
N ARG A 140 21.91 7.50 7.09
CA ARG A 140 21.98 7.50 5.62
C ARG A 140 20.61 7.70 4.96
N MET A 141 19.56 7.79 5.77
CA MET A 141 18.16 7.83 5.35
C MET A 141 17.55 9.21 5.64
N SER A 142 16.50 9.57 4.89
CA SER A 142 15.64 10.73 5.15
C SER A 142 14.24 10.47 4.62
N PHE A 143 13.26 11.23 5.07
CA PHE A 143 11.91 11.23 4.48
C PHE A 143 11.95 11.69 3.02
N LEU A 144 12.88 12.56 2.64
CA LEU A 144 13.11 12.94 1.25
C LEU A 144 13.61 11.76 0.40
N LYS A 145 14.61 11.00 0.87
CA LYS A 145 15.08 9.77 0.19
C LYS A 145 13.98 8.73 0.10
N MET A 146 13.16 8.57 1.15
CA MET A 146 12.00 7.69 1.10
C MET A 146 10.94 8.18 0.11
N ALA A 147 10.67 9.48 0.03
CA ALA A 147 9.76 10.04 -0.97
C ALA A 147 10.28 9.75 -2.40
N GLN A 148 11.58 9.88 -2.64
CA GLN A 148 12.19 9.51 -3.91
C GLN A 148 11.98 8.02 -4.23
N ALA A 149 12.23 7.13 -3.26
CA ALA A 149 12.00 5.69 -3.43
C ALA A 149 10.52 5.35 -3.68
N ILE A 150 9.59 6.04 -3.01
CA ILE A 150 8.14 5.92 -3.23
C ILE A 150 7.79 6.32 -4.66
N ARG A 151 8.32 7.44 -5.18
CA ARG A 151 8.09 7.87 -6.57
C ARG A 151 8.66 6.84 -7.55
N ALA A 152 9.91 6.45 -7.36
CA ALA A 152 10.60 5.49 -8.21
C ALA A 152 9.87 4.13 -8.28
N SER A 153 9.51 3.57 -7.12
CA SER A 153 8.76 2.31 -7.04
C SER A 153 7.37 2.42 -7.66
N THR A 154 6.66 3.53 -7.41
CA THR A 154 5.31 3.72 -7.94
C THR A 154 5.29 3.85 -9.46
N ILE A 155 6.17 4.66 -10.04
CA ILE A 155 6.25 4.83 -11.50
C ILE A 155 6.75 3.54 -12.17
N SER A 156 7.67 2.82 -11.54
CA SER A 156 8.14 1.53 -12.06
C SER A 156 7.05 0.46 -12.03
N LEU A 157 6.19 0.47 -11.01
CA LEU A 157 5.08 -0.47 -10.88
C LEU A 157 3.90 -0.11 -11.79
N CYS A 158 3.61 1.18 -11.92
CA CYS A 158 2.44 1.70 -12.61
C CYS A 158 2.87 2.79 -13.62
N PRO A 159 3.40 2.40 -14.80
CA PRO A 159 3.97 3.36 -15.76
C PRO A 159 2.98 4.37 -16.36
N ILE A 160 1.67 4.14 -16.17
CA ILE A 160 0.62 5.10 -16.54
C ILE A 160 0.58 6.34 -15.64
N VAL A 161 1.33 6.35 -14.53
CA VAL A 161 1.53 7.53 -13.68
C VAL A 161 2.59 8.42 -14.35
N GLU A 162 2.18 9.59 -14.81
CA GLU A 162 3.09 10.56 -15.45
C GLU A 162 3.59 11.64 -14.48
N LYS A 163 2.75 12.03 -13.51
CA LYS A 163 3.11 13.02 -12.50
C LYS A 163 2.77 12.51 -11.11
N MET A 164 3.67 12.75 -10.17
CA MET A 164 3.46 12.35 -8.78
C MET A 164 4.08 13.36 -7.83
N GLU A 165 3.35 13.71 -6.78
CA GLU A 165 3.88 14.49 -5.67
C GLU A 165 3.56 13.82 -4.33
N ILE A 166 4.44 14.06 -3.36
CA ILE A 166 4.41 13.38 -2.07
C ILE A 166 4.45 14.41 -0.96
N LYS A 167 3.64 14.20 0.07
CA LYS A 167 3.63 15.00 1.28
C LYS A 167 3.77 14.13 2.51
N TRP A 168 4.80 14.42 3.29
CA TRP A 168 4.97 13.92 4.64
C TRP A 168 4.50 14.98 5.64
N VAL A 169 3.68 14.56 6.60
CA VAL A 169 3.41 15.35 7.80
C VAL A 169 3.88 14.54 8.99
N ILE A 170 4.96 14.98 9.63
CA ILE A 170 5.52 14.38 10.84
C ILE A 170 5.10 15.27 12.02
N ALA A 171 4.03 14.87 12.71
CA ALA A 171 3.34 15.76 13.63
C ALA A 171 3.91 15.67 15.05
N THR A 172 4.94 16.46 15.32
CA THR A 172 5.39 16.73 16.70
C THR A 172 4.32 17.53 17.47
N PRO A 173 4.40 17.62 18.80
CA PRO A 173 3.50 18.49 19.58
C PRO A 173 3.42 19.93 19.04
N GLU A 174 4.54 20.50 18.58
CA GLU A 174 4.64 21.85 18.03
C GLU A 174 3.95 22.00 16.66
N VAL A 175 3.95 20.93 15.85
CA VAL A 175 3.27 20.90 14.54
C VAL A 175 1.76 20.73 14.72
N GLY A 176 1.30 20.19 15.85
CA GLY A 176 -0.11 19.93 16.19
C GLY A 176 -0.40 18.50 16.66
N GLY A 177 0.62 17.64 16.71
CA GLY A 177 0.54 16.28 17.22
C GLY A 177 -0.53 15.43 16.54
N ARG A 178 -1.04 14.45 17.29
CA ARG A 178 -2.04 13.50 16.81
C ARG A 178 -3.36 14.14 16.39
N GLU A 179 -3.72 15.30 16.96
CA GLU A 179 -5.02 15.93 16.67
C GLU A 179 -5.01 16.63 15.32
N LEU A 180 -3.87 17.17 14.87
CA LEU A 180 -3.72 17.63 13.49
C LEU A 180 -3.95 16.47 12.51
N ILE A 181 -3.30 15.33 12.74
CA ILE A 181 -3.43 14.16 11.86
C ILE A 181 -4.86 13.64 11.85
N ALA A 182 -5.54 13.61 13.00
CA ALA A 182 -6.95 13.21 13.08
C ALA A 182 -7.87 14.15 12.30
N ALA A 183 -7.63 15.47 12.35
CA ALA A 183 -8.40 16.44 11.58
C ALA A 183 -8.21 16.25 10.07
N MET A 184 -6.96 16.05 9.62
CA MET A 184 -6.68 15.77 8.21
C MET A 184 -7.29 14.44 7.75
N MET A 185 -7.23 13.40 8.59
CA MET A 185 -7.84 12.11 8.30
C MET A 185 -9.36 12.20 8.14
N ALA A 186 -10.03 13.08 8.90
CA ALA A 186 -11.47 13.29 8.78
C ALA A 186 -11.90 13.82 7.40
N GLU A 187 -11.01 14.50 6.67
CA GLU A 187 -11.26 14.95 5.30
C GLU A 187 -11.12 13.82 4.27
N ILE A 188 -10.29 12.81 4.56
CA ILE A 188 -10.00 11.68 3.67
C ILE A 188 -10.96 10.51 3.89
N LYS A 189 -11.36 10.28 5.13
CA LYS A 189 -12.21 9.14 5.52
C LYS A 189 -13.48 8.97 4.67
N PRO A 190 -14.22 10.04 4.29
CA PRO A 190 -15.38 9.91 3.41
C PRO A 190 -15.05 9.28 2.04
N LYS A 191 -13.83 9.50 1.51
CA LYS A 191 -13.39 8.90 0.23
C LYS A 191 -13.19 7.39 0.39
N TRP A 192 -12.54 6.96 1.48
CA TRP A 192 -12.40 5.53 1.77
C TRP A 192 -13.76 4.86 2.00
N GLU A 193 -14.66 5.52 2.74
CA GLU A 193 -16.01 5.01 2.96
C GLU A 193 -16.80 4.85 1.65
N ALA A 194 -16.63 5.78 0.70
CA ALA A 194 -17.24 5.68 -0.63
C ALA A 194 -16.67 4.51 -1.46
N LEU A 195 -15.35 4.31 -1.44
CA LEU A 195 -14.69 3.17 -2.09
C LEU A 195 -15.17 1.84 -1.50
N ASP A 196 -15.21 1.74 -0.17
CA ASP A 196 -15.66 0.53 0.52
C ASP A 196 -17.15 0.27 0.28
N ALA A 197 -17.98 1.32 0.22
CA ALA A 197 -19.42 1.20 -0.07
C ALA A 197 -19.70 0.63 -1.46
N ARG A 198 -18.87 0.95 -2.46
CA ARG A 198 -18.99 0.39 -3.82
C ARG A 198 -18.87 -1.13 -3.81
N THR A 199 -17.96 -1.67 -2.99
CA THR A 199 -17.74 -3.12 -2.87
C THR A 199 -18.89 -3.81 -2.11
N LYS A 200 -19.44 -3.16 -1.07
CA LYS A 200 -20.55 -3.71 -0.27
C LYS A 200 -21.87 -3.90 -1.03
N GLY A 201 -22.05 -3.22 -2.16
CA GLY A 201 -23.26 -3.30 -2.97
C GLY A 201 -23.33 -4.51 -3.92
N LEU A 202 -22.33 -5.40 -3.89
CA LEU A 202 -22.20 -6.52 -4.81
C LEU A 202 -21.93 -7.80 -4.01
N SER A 203 -22.66 -8.87 -4.31
CA SER A 203 -22.48 -10.18 -3.69
C SER A 203 -21.62 -11.11 -4.56
N ASP A 204 -21.07 -12.18 -3.95
CA ASP A 204 -20.27 -13.18 -4.65
C ASP A 204 -21.10 -13.95 -5.70
N GLU A 205 -22.42 -14.02 -5.52
CA GLU A 205 -23.37 -14.67 -6.42
C GLU A 205 -23.64 -13.86 -7.69
N GLU A 206 -23.51 -12.54 -7.61
CA GLU A 206 -23.79 -11.59 -8.71
C GLU A 206 -22.64 -11.47 -9.72
N VAL A 207 -21.51 -12.13 -9.46
CA VAL A 207 -20.33 -12.11 -10.35
C VAL A 207 -19.93 -13.51 -10.79
N ASP A 208 -19.48 -13.62 -12.04
CA ASP A 208 -18.99 -14.89 -12.61
C ASP A 208 -17.46 -15.02 -12.56
N THR A 209 -16.78 -13.95 -12.13
CA THR A 209 -15.31 -13.87 -12.09
C THR A 209 -14.89 -13.25 -10.78
N PHE A 210 -14.02 -13.95 -10.07
CA PHE A 210 -13.25 -13.43 -8.95
C PHE A 210 -11.86 -13.03 -9.44
N TYR A 211 -11.06 -12.47 -8.55
CA TYR A 211 -9.66 -12.17 -8.83
C TYR A 211 -8.77 -12.84 -7.79
N GLY A 212 -7.49 -12.99 -8.09
CA GLY A 212 -6.50 -13.44 -7.13
C GLY A 212 -5.26 -12.58 -7.17
N CYS A 213 -4.42 -12.71 -6.15
CA CYS A 213 -3.18 -11.95 -6.03
C CYS A 213 -2.06 -12.83 -5.47
N THR A 214 -0.88 -12.73 -6.09
CA THR A 214 0.33 -13.49 -5.70
C THR A 214 1.48 -12.61 -5.23
N ILE A 215 1.25 -11.32 -4.99
CA ILE A 215 2.33 -10.38 -4.63
C ILE A 215 3.08 -10.82 -3.36
N CYS A 216 2.39 -11.46 -2.41
CA CYS A 216 2.96 -11.93 -1.15
C CYS A 216 3.78 -13.23 -1.27
N LYS A 217 3.89 -13.83 -2.46
CA LYS A 217 4.71 -15.04 -2.68
C LYS A 217 6.19 -14.83 -2.34
N MET A 218 6.66 -13.59 -2.37
CA MET A 218 7.98 -13.22 -1.91
C MET A 218 8.23 -13.50 -0.41
N ILE A 219 7.16 -13.58 0.42
CA ILE A 219 7.23 -13.91 1.85
C ILE A 219 6.73 -15.34 2.09
N ALA A 220 5.64 -15.73 1.43
CA ALA A 220 5.01 -17.03 1.56
C ALA A 220 4.88 -17.70 0.17
N PRO A 221 5.85 -18.51 -0.28
CA PRO A 221 5.97 -18.94 -1.68
C PRO A 221 4.73 -19.61 -2.30
N ASN A 222 3.97 -20.35 -1.49
CA ASN A 222 2.78 -21.08 -1.96
C ASN A 222 1.47 -20.32 -1.68
N HIS A 223 1.53 -19.09 -1.16
CA HIS A 223 0.36 -18.27 -0.86
C HIS A 223 -0.23 -17.67 -2.13
N ALA A 224 -1.56 -17.69 -2.22
CA ALA A 224 -2.32 -16.94 -3.21
C ALA A 224 -3.64 -16.45 -2.58
N CYS A 225 -3.92 -15.16 -2.71
CA CYS A 225 -5.19 -14.58 -2.30
C CYS A 225 -6.28 -14.90 -3.33
N ILE A 226 -7.52 -15.06 -2.84
CA ILE A 226 -8.75 -14.94 -3.64
C ILE A 226 -9.48 -13.70 -3.15
N ILE A 227 -9.97 -12.92 -4.11
CA ILE A 227 -10.59 -11.62 -3.91
C ILE A 227 -11.96 -11.69 -4.57
N THR A 228 -12.99 -11.53 -3.75
CA THR A 228 -14.39 -11.52 -4.19
C THR A 228 -15.04 -10.23 -3.69
N PRO A 229 -16.25 -9.88 -4.17
CA PRO A 229 -17.00 -8.77 -3.59
C PRO A 229 -17.20 -8.89 -2.06
N GLY A 230 -17.44 -10.11 -1.56
CA GLY A 230 -17.61 -10.41 -0.14
C GLY A 230 -16.34 -10.65 0.66
N LEU A 231 -15.19 -10.88 0.02
CA LEU A 231 -13.93 -11.23 0.67
C LEU A 231 -12.78 -10.30 0.24
N VAL A 232 -12.44 -9.38 1.13
CA VAL A 232 -11.24 -8.53 1.02
C VAL A 232 -10.01 -9.33 1.49
N PRO A 233 -8.87 -9.26 0.79
CA PRO A 233 -7.64 -9.95 1.19
C PRO A 233 -7.09 -9.42 2.52
N TYR A 234 -6.36 -10.27 3.25
CA TYR A 234 -5.80 -9.95 4.58
C TYR A 234 -4.97 -8.66 4.66
N CYS A 235 -4.35 -8.23 3.56
CA CYS A 235 -3.60 -6.98 3.53
C CYS A 235 -4.49 -5.73 3.67
N GLY A 236 -5.79 -5.81 3.37
CA GLY A 236 -6.74 -4.70 3.45
C GLY A 236 -6.56 -3.59 2.41
N ILE A 237 -5.67 -3.76 1.42
CA ILE A 237 -5.32 -2.71 0.44
C ILE A 237 -6.03 -2.90 -0.90
N LEU A 238 -6.40 -4.13 -1.28
CA LEU A 238 -6.88 -4.44 -2.63
C LEU A 238 -8.36 -4.82 -2.61
N SER A 239 -9.22 -3.96 -3.14
CA SER A 239 -10.65 -4.26 -3.34
C SER A 239 -10.89 -5.12 -4.58
N TYR A 240 -12.11 -5.66 -4.71
CA TYR A 240 -12.54 -6.40 -5.89
C TYR A 240 -12.47 -5.55 -7.17
N PHE A 241 -12.92 -4.29 -7.11
CA PHE A 241 -12.90 -3.40 -8.28
C PHE A 241 -11.50 -2.98 -8.69
N ALA A 242 -10.61 -2.74 -7.72
CA ALA A 242 -9.22 -2.48 -8.04
C ALA A 242 -8.52 -3.72 -8.61
N ALA A 243 -8.79 -4.92 -8.08
CA ALA A 243 -8.23 -6.14 -8.67
C ALA A 243 -8.66 -6.31 -10.14
N LYS A 244 -9.93 -6.03 -10.44
CA LYS A 244 -10.45 -5.99 -11.81
C LYS A 244 -9.73 -4.96 -12.69
N ALA A 245 -9.59 -3.72 -12.20
CA ALA A 245 -8.92 -2.66 -12.93
C ALA A 245 -7.44 -2.98 -13.18
N MET A 246 -6.76 -3.51 -12.17
CA MET A 246 -5.34 -3.91 -12.24
C MET A 246 -5.12 -5.02 -13.28
N TYR A 247 -5.96 -6.06 -13.29
CA TYR A 247 -5.87 -7.10 -14.29
C TYR A 247 -6.11 -6.58 -15.72
N ALA A 248 -7.02 -5.61 -15.88
CA ALA A 248 -7.27 -5.00 -17.19
C ALA A 248 -6.06 -4.20 -17.71
N VAL A 249 -5.26 -3.62 -16.81
CA VAL A 249 -4.03 -2.88 -17.14
C VAL A 249 -2.85 -3.82 -17.38
N ASP A 250 -2.65 -4.81 -16.50
CA ASP A 250 -1.55 -5.77 -16.58
C ASP A 250 -2.05 -7.21 -16.35
N PRO A 251 -2.51 -7.91 -17.41
CA PRO A 251 -3.02 -9.26 -17.29
C PRO A 251 -1.94 -10.31 -17.00
N TYR A 252 -0.65 -9.95 -17.15
CA TYR A 252 0.49 -10.81 -16.86
C TYR A 252 1.13 -10.51 -15.50
N GLY A 253 0.60 -9.54 -14.77
CA GLY A 253 1.05 -9.15 -13.45
C GLY A 253 0.72 -10.16 -12.35
N TYR A 254 0.87 -9.73 -11.10
CA TYR A 254 0.60 -10.57 -9.94
C TYR A 254 -0.90 -10.71 -9.59
N VAL A 255 -1.77 -9.90 -10.22
CA VAL A 255 -3.23 -10.02 -10.13
C VAL A 255 -3.73 -10.81 -11.34
N PHE A 256 -4.64 -11.75 -11.13
CA PHE A 256 -5.14 -12.63 -12.17
C PHE A 256 -6.63 -12.91 -12.01
N GLU A 257 -7.29 -13.25 -13.11
CA GLU A 257 -8.68 -13.71 -13.10
C GLU A 257 -8.82 -15.10 -12.50
N VAL A 258 -9.92 -15.28 -11.77
CA VAL A 258 -10.34 -16.55 -11.18
C VAL A 258 -11.77 -16.79 -11.65
N PRO A 259 -12.00 -17.56 -12.72
CA PRO A 259 -13.35 -17.93 -13.10
C PRO A 259 -14.05 -18.61 -11.92
N ARG A 260 -15.28 -18.20 -11.58
CA ARG A 260 -15.99 -18.78 -10.42
C ARG A 260 -16.21 -20.28 -10.62
N GLY A 261 -16.64 -20.69 -11.80
CA GLY A 261 -17.00 -22.09 -12.07
C GLY A 261 -18.29 -22.50 -11.35
N GLN A 262 -18.41 -23.78 -11.00
CA GLN A 262 -19.61 -24.30 -10.33
C GLN A 262 -19.52 -24.08 -8.82
N THR A 263 -20.62 -23.65 -8.21
CA THR A 263 -20.76 -23.57 -6.75
C THR A 263 -20.92 -24.99 -6.19
N ILE A 264 -19.96 -25.43 -5.37
CA ILE A 264 -19.98 -26.73 -4.69
C ILE A 264 -20.69 -26.60 -3.33
N ASP A 265 -20.37 -25.54 -2.59
CA ASP A 265 -20.96 -25.24 -1.28
C ASP A 265 -21.05 -23.72 -1.12
N LEU A 266 -22.29 -23.21 -1.14
CA LEU A 266 -22.55 -21.78 -1.04
C LEU A 266 -22.22 -21.21 0.34
N VAL A 267 -22.42 -22.00 1.41
CA VAL A 267 -22.21 -21.53 2.80
C VAL A 267 -20.72 -21.47 3.11
N ALA A 268 -19.94 -22.42 2.59
CA ALA A 268 -18.49 -22.41 2.73
C ALA A 268 -17.79 -21.46 1.75
N GLY A 269 -18.49 -20.97 0.72
CA GLY A 269 -17.91 -20.24 -0.40
C GLY A 269 -16.94 -21.09 -1.21
N ARG A 270 -17.32 -22.35 -1.52
CA ARG A 270 -16.48 -23.28 -2.29
C ARG A 270 -16.94 -23.34 -3.75
N TYR A 271 -16.00 -23.10 -4.66
CA TYR A 271 -16.25 -23.08 -6.09
C TYR A 271 -15.18 -23.85 -6.85
N THR A 272 -15.56 -24.57 -7.92
CA THR A 272 -14.61 -25.39 -8.69
C THR A 272 -13.48 -24.56 -9.29
N GLY A 273 -13.79 -23.37 -9.84
CA GLY A 273 -12.77 -22.55 -10.48
C GLY A 273 -11.80 -21.90 -9.49
N VAL A 274 -12.23 -21.68 -8.25
CA VAL A 274 -11.33 -21.30 -7.15
C VAL A 274 -10.38 -22.43 -6.80
N ASP A 275 -10.90 -23.66 -6.62
CA ASP A 275 -10.09 -24.84 -6.30
C ASP A 275 -9.03 -25.09 -7.41
N ASP A 276 -9.43 -25.03 -8.69
CA ASP A 276 -8.55 -25.23 -9.83
C ASP A 276 -7.47 -24.13 -9.94
N THR A 277 -7.87 -22.86 -9.77
CA THR A 277 -6.93 -21.74 -9.86
C THR A 277 -5.93 -21.77 -8.70
N ILE A 278 -6.37 -22.09 -7.48
CA ILE A 278 -5.48 -22.18 -6.33
C ILE A 278 -4.52 -23.36 -6.45
N TRP A 279 -4.95 -24.49 -7.02
CA TRP A 279 -4.04 -25.59 -7.31
C TRP A 279 -2.85 -25.16 -8.16
N ASP A 280 -3.10 -24.44 -9.26
CA ASP A 280 -2.06 -23.90 -10.13
C ASP A 280 -1.24 -22.81 -9.42
N ARG A 281 -1.92 -21.79 -8.86
CA ARG A 281 -1.28 -20.61 -8.29
C ARG A 281 -0.56 -20.86 -6.98
N SER A 282 -0.82 -21.97 -6.28
CA SER A 282 -0.10 -22.35 -5.05
C SER A 282 1.05 -23.34 -5.29
N ASP A 283 1.52 -23.50 -6.53
CA ASP A 283 2.56 -24.47 -6.88
C ASP A 283 2.15 -25.91 -6.49
N HIS A 284 0.86 -26.22 -6.71
CA HIS A 284 0.25 -27.52 -6.45
C HIS A 284 0.30 -27.94 -4.98
N LYS A 285 0.17 -26.97 -4.05
CA LYS A 285 0.17 -27.23 -2.59
C LYS A 285 -1.21 -27.15 -1.95
N HIS A 286 -2.06 -26.27 -2.45
CA HIS A 286 -3.42 -26.06 -1.93
C HIS A 286 -4.43 -26.47 -2.99
N LYS A 287 -5.36 -27.35 -2.63
CA LYS A 287 -6.32 -27.93 -3.57
C LYS A 287 -7.75 -27.43 -3.39
N ILE A 288 -8.09 -27.02 -2.16
CA ILE A 288 -9.46 -26.65 -1.78
C ILE A 288 -9.38 -25.40 -0.93
N PHE A 289 -10.15 -24.38 -1.27
CA PHE A 289 -10.41 -23.23 -0.40
C PHE A 289 -11.91 -23.10 -0.12
N HIS A 290 -12.22 -22.86 1.16
CA HIS A 290 -13.53 -22.43 1.61
C HIS A 290 -13.42 -20.95 1.98
N LEU A 291 -13.90 -20.08 1.09
CA LEU A 291 -13.73 -18.63 1.23
C LEU A 291 -14.39 -18.05 2.48
N HIS A 292 -15.43 -18.71 3.01
CA HIS A 292 -16.18 -18.24 4.19
C HIS A 292 -15.95 -19.12 5.43
N SER A 293 -14.93 -19.98 5.44
CA SER A 293 -14.60 -20.84 6.59
C SER A 293 -13.24 -20.53 7.20
N CYS A 294 -13.19 -20.41 8.54
CA CYS A 294 -11.95 -20.38 9.30
C CYS A 294 -11.57 -21.75 9.91
N ILE A 295 -12.40 -22.79 9.71
CA ILE A 295 -12.23 -24.11 10.35
C ILE A 295 -11.78 -25.17 9.35
N LYS A 296 -12.48 -25.27 8.22
CA LYS A 296 -12.21 -26.29 7.20
C LYS A 296 -11.69 -25.63 5.94
N TYR A 297 -10.50 -26.03 5.51
CA TYR A 297 -9.85 -25.55 4.29
C TYR A 297 -9.85 -24.02 4.16
N PRO A 298 -9.41 -23.27 5.19
CA PRO A 298 -9.35 -21.82 5.12
C PRO A 298 -8.37 -21.37 4.02
N THR A 299 -8.53 -20.14 3.56
CA THR A 299 -7.56 -19.48 2.70
C THR A 299 -6.21 -19.34 3.41
N THR A 300 -5.12 -19.28 2.64
CA THR A 300 -3.78 -19.01 3.17
C THR A 300 -3.64 -17.54 3.55
N ASN A 301 -2.74 -17.24 4.49
CA ASN A 301 -2.35 -15.89 4.90
C ASN A 301 -0.88 -15.58 4.59
#